data_AF-T0RFV3-F1
#
_entry.id   AF-T0RFV3-F1
#
_cell.length_a   1.000
_cell.length_b   1.000
_cell.length_c   1.000
_cell.angle_alpha   90.00
_cell.angle_beta   90.00
_cell.angle_gamma   90.00
#
_symmetry.space_group_name_H-M   'P 1'
#
loop_
_entity.id
_entity.type
_entity.pdbx_description
1 polymer ?
#
loop_
_entity_poly.entity_id
_entity_poly.type
_entity_poly.pdbx_seq_one_letter_code
_entity_poly.pdbx_strand_id
1 'polypeptide(L)' 'MIRNLVKYPSRVRELQARFNAHPNLHGAENPTYTKGANDKAVNTAAAVLFGLGMAQTLRGWWNMSWGQGKKE' A
#
# COMPACT_ATOMS: atom_id res chain seq x y z
N MET A 1 -40.65 -16.85 1.29
CA MET A 1 -39.28 -17.09 1.81
C MET A 1 -38.29 -16.91 0.67
N ILE A 2 -37.74 -15.70 0.50
CA ILE A 2 -36.77 -15.40 -0.59
C ILE A 2 -35.39 -15.82 -0.07
N ARG A 3 -35.04 -17.10 -0.26
CA ARG A 3 -33.74 -17.69 0.15
C ARG A 3 -32.69 -17.70 -0.96
N ASN A 4 -32.85 -16.85 -1.98
CA ASN A 4 -31.83 -16.60 -2.99
C ASN A 4 -31.30 -15.17 -2.84
N LEU A 5 -30.75 -14.86 -1.66
CA LEU A 5 -29.76 -13.79 -1.59
C LEU A 5 -28.55 -14.26 -2.40
N VAL A 6 -28.19 -13.47 -3.40
CA VAL A 6 -27.01 -13.60 -4.26
C VAL A 6 -25.87 -14.32 -3.55
N LYS A 7 -25.63 -15.59 -3.89
CA LYS A 7 -24.44 -16.34 -3.45
C LYS A 7 -23.25 -15.80 -4.22
N TYR A 8 -22.61 -14.76 -3.71
CA TYR A 8 -21.25 -14.46 -4.16
C TYR A 8 -20.36 -15.64 -3.78
N PRO A 9 -19.65 -16.27 -4.73
CA PRO A 9 -18.73 -17.34 -4.40
C PRO A 9 -17.68 -16.79 -3.43
N SER A 10 -17.62 -17.38 -2.23
CA SER A 10 -16.64 -16.98 -1.22
C SER A 10 -15.24 -17.37 -1.66
N ARG A 11 -14.35 -16.37 -1.77
CA ARG A 11 -12.92 -16.57 -2.05
C ARG A 11 -12.06 -16.69 -0.79
N VAL A 12 -12.68 -16.76 0.38
CA VAL A 12 -11.95 -16.76 1.66
C VAL A 12 -10.96 -17.92 1.75
N ARG A 13 -11.37 -19.13 1.35
CA ARG A 13 -10.47 -20.31 1.32
C ARG A 13 -9.31 -20.14 0.35
N GLU A 14 -9.56 -19.56 -0.82
CA GLU A 14 -8.54 -19.28 -1.84
C GLU A 14 -7.51 -18.27 -1.33
N LEU A 15 -7.98 -17.18 -0.71
CA LEU A 15 -7.11 -16.16 -0.13
C LEU A 15 -6.32 -16.73 1.05
N GLN A 16 -6.94 -17.48 1.95
CA GLN A 16 -6.25 -18.08 3.08
C GLN A 16 -5.14 -19.04 2.63
N ALA A 17 -5.37 -19.83 1.58
CA ALA A 17 -4.33 -20.67 0.98
C ALA A 17 -3.17 -19.83 0.43
N ARG A 18 -3.46 -18.70 -0.24
CA ARG A 18 -2.43 -17.81 -0.78
C ARG A 18 -1.59 -17.14 0.31
N PHE A 19 -2.22 -16.57 1.33
CA PHE A 19 -1.51 -15.85 2.40
C PHE A 19 -0.66 -16.78 3.30
N ASN A 20 -0.99 -18.07 3.32
CA ASN A 20 -0.31 -19.11 4.09
C ASN A 20 0.58 -20.05 3.24
N ALA A 21 0.76 -19.78 1.93
CA ALA A 21 1.45 -20.70 1.01
C ALA A 21 2.93 -20.96 1.37
N HIS A 22 3.57 -20.02 2.07
CA HIS A 22 4.97 -20.13 2.51
C HIS A 22 5.07 -19.93 4.02
N PRO A 23 4.69 -20.94 4.82
CA PRO A 23 4.69 -20.86 6.27
C PRO A 23 6.09 -20.95 6.87
N ASN A 24 7.13 -21.08 6.06
CA ASN A 24 8.54 -21.04 6.47
C ASN A 24 9.18 -19.65 6.24
N LEU A 25 8.58 -18.81 5.39
CA LEU A 25 9.08 -17.47 5.09
C LEU A 25 8.38 -16.46 6.00
N HIS A 26 9.17 -15.70 6.76
CA HIS A 26 8.67 -14.81 7.81
C HIS A 26 9.29 -13.43 7.72
N GLY A 27 8.57 -12.42 8.20
CA GLY A 27 9.07 -11.05 8.25
C GLY A 27 9.43 -10.51 6.87
N ALA A 28 10.71 -10.18 6.67
CA ALA A 28 11.20 -9.57 5.43
C ALA A 28 11.18 -10.51 4.21
N GLU A 29 11.19 -11.83 4.43
CA GLU A 29 11.21 -12.82 3.35
C GLU A 29 9.84 -13.03 2.70
N ASN A 30 8.75 -12.69 3.42
CA ASN A 30 7.38 -12.76 2.91
C ASN A 30 6.45 -11.78 3.65
N PRO A 31 6.65 -10.46 3.47
CA PRO A 31 5.92 -9.46 4.24
C PRO A 31 4.45 -9.40 3.83
N THR A 32 3.56 -9.30 4.82
CA THR A 32 2.10 -9.34 4.63
C THR A 32 1.59 -8.34 3.60
N TYR A 33 2.18 -7.15 3.52
CA TYR A 33 1.79 -6.08 2.60
C TYR A 33 2.21 -6.31 1.14
N THR A 34 2.77 -7.48 0.80
CA THR A 34 3.17 -7.85 -0.57
C THR A 34 2.58 -9.17 -1.07
N LYS A 35 1.79 -9.86 -0.24
CA LYS A 35 1.32 -11.24 -0.50
C LYS A 35 0.19 -11.34 -1.54
N GLY A 36 -0.56 -10.27 -1.75
CA GLY A 36 -1.63 -10.20 -2.73
C GLY A 36 -1.13 -10.09 -4.16
N ALA A 37 -1.96 -10.55 -5.10
CA ALA A 37 -1.72 -10.32 -6.52
C ALA A 37 -1.98 -8.83 -6.79
N ASN A 38 -0.91 -8.07 -7.04
CA ASN A 38 -0.84 -6.60 -7.21
C ASN A 38 -0.38 -5.77 -6.00
N ASP A 39 -0.22 -6.36 -4.81
CA ASP A 39 0.19 -5.61 -3.62
C ASP A 39 1.55 -4.94 -3.80
N LYS A 40 2.49 -5.60 -4.51
CA LYS A 40 3.81 -5.03 -4.81
C LYS A 40 3.71 -3.74 -5.62
N ALA A 41 2.86 -3.71 -6.64
CA ALA A 41 2.69 -2.51 -7.47
C ALA A 41 2.05 -1.37 -6.68
N VAL A 42 1.05 -1.69 -5.85
CA VAL A 42 0.40 -0.71 -4.96
C VAL A 42 1.39 -0.15 -3.95
N ASN A 43 2.19 -1.01 -3.32
CA ASN A 43 3.20 -0.59 -2.36
C ASN A 43 4.28 0.30 -3.00
N THR A 44 4.75 -0.05 -4.21
CA THR A 44 5.69 0.78 -4.96
C THR A 44 5.09 2.14 -5.32
N ALA A 45 3.84 2.18 -5.80
CA ALA A 45 3.17 3.44 -6.11
C ALA A 45 3.00 4.32 -4.85
N ALA A 46 2.61 3.73 -3.73
CA ALA A 46 2.49 4.43 -2.45
C ALA A 46 3.82 5.02 -1.98
N ALA A 47 4.92 4.24 -2.08
CA ALA A 47 6.25 4.71 -1.72
C ALA A 47 6.70 5.91 -2.58
N VAL A 48 6.43 5.89 -3.89
CA VAL A 48 6.74 7.00 -4.79
C VAL A 48 5.96 8.26 -4.40
N LEU A 49 4.65 8.14 -4.20
CA LEU A 49 3.81 9.27 -3.82
C LEU A 49 4.23 9.87 -2.47
N PHE A 50 4.53 9.01 -1.49
CA PHE A 50 5.03 9.44 -0.19
C PHE A 50 6.37 10.18 -0.34
N GLY A 51 7.32 9.63 -1.10
CA GLY A 51 8.62 10.26 -1.35
C GLY A 51 8.51 11.63 -2.03
N LEU A 52 7.64 11.75 -3.03
CA LEU A 52 7.37 13.04 -3.69
C LEU A 52 6.73 14.06 -2.75
N GLY A 53 5.74 13.63 -1.95
CA GLY A 53 5.12 14.47 -0.93
C GLY A 53 6.14 14.97 0.10
N MET A 54 6.94 14.06 0.64
CA MET A 54 8.01 14.36 1.60
C MET A 54 9.01 15.38 1.01
N ALA A 55 9.45 15.18 -0.24
CA ALA A 55 10.37 16.09 -0.90
C ALA A 55 9.78 17.51 -1.04
N GLN A 56 8.50 17.63 -1.37
CA GLN A 56 7.84 18.94 -1.46
C GLN A 56 7.69 19.60 -0.07
N THR A 57 7.36 18.83 0.96
CA THR A 57 7.29 19.34 2.34
C THR A 57 8.65 19.87 2.80
N LEU A 58 9.72 19.10 2.60
CA LEU A 58 11.08 19.51 2.96
C LEU A 58 11.53 20.76 2.19
N ARG A 59 11.24 20.81 0.89
CA ARG A 59 11.51 22.02 0.08
C ARG A 59 10.73 23.23 0.59
N GLY A 60 9.47 23.04 0.99
CA GLY A 60 8.65 24.08 1.61
C GLY A 60 9.27 24.61 2.91
N TRP A 61 9.68 23.72 3.81
CA TRP A 61 10.35 24.08 5.06
C TRP A 61 11.66 24.82 4.82
N TRP A 62 12.49 24.35 3.88
CA TRP A 62 13.72 25.03 3.49
C TRP A 62 13.42 26.46 3.03
N ASN A 63 12.51 26.63 2.08
CA ASN A 63 12.16 27.95 1.57
C ASN A 63 11.63 28.88 2.66
N MET A 64 10.80 28.38 3.59
CA MET A 64 10.32 29.16 4.73
C MET A 64 11.45 29.57 5.68
N SER A 65 12.40 28.67 5.96
CA SER A 65 13.52 28.94 6.86
C SER A 65 14.49 30.01 6.32
N TRP A 66 14.61 30.13 5.00
CA TRP A 66 15.46 31.13 4.33
C TRP A 66 14.68 32.31 3.74
N GLY A 67 13.36 32.37 3.97
CA GLY A 67 12.48 33.41 3.42
C GLY A 67 12.41 33.45 1.88
N GLN A 68 12.77 32.36 1.20
CA GLN A 68 12.83 32.27 -0.27
C GLN A 68 11.44 32.01 -0.88
N GLY A 69 11.23 32.50 -2.11
CA GLY A 69 10.04 32.16 -2.90
C GLY A 69 8.75 32.87 -2.49
N LYS A 70 8.85 33.97 -1.73
CA LYS A 70 7.73 34.89 -1.55
C LYS A 70 7.41 35.54 -2.89
N LYS A 71 6.14 35.50 -3.31
CA LYS A 71 5.66 36.33 -4.41
C LYS A 71 5.40 37.73 -3.86
N GLU A 72 5.75 38.75 -4.64
CA GLU A 72 5.34 40.13 -4.41
C GLU A 72 3.80 40.27 -4.45
#